data_AF-W7YT68-F1
#
_entry.id   AF-W7YT68-F1
#
_cell.length_a   1.000
_cell.length_b   1.000
_cell.length_c   1.000
_cell.angle_alpha   90.00
_cell.angle_beta   90.00
_cell.angle_gamma   90.00
#
_symmetry.space_group_name_H-M   'P 1'
#
loop_
_entity.id
_entity.type
_entity.pdbx_description
1 polymer ?
#
loop_
_entity_poly.entity_id
_entity_poly.type
_entity_poly.pdbx_seq_one_letter_code
_entity_poly.pdbx_strand_id
1 'polypeptide(L)'
;MSFGGVGDTTTLVLAPLVAALDIPVAKMSGRGLGHTGGTIDKLESIEGFHVEIEREEFVRLVNEYKIAVIGQTGNLTPADKKLYALRDVTATVDSIPMIASSIMSKKIAAGSDAIVLDVKTGAGAFMKTVDDAKELAHAMVSIGNNVGRKTMAVISDMSQPLGLAIGNALEVKEAIDTLKGHGPKDLEELCLALGRQMVFLANKANSLEEAEEMLREVIRNGKALEKFKEFIVNQGGNPDVIDNPEKLPQAKYLIEVPAKEDGVVSEIIADEIGTAAMWLGAGRATKESEIDLAVGLMLNKKIGDAVKKGESLVTIHANRENVDDVMNCLYENIRIADHAEAPVLVHGIITE
;
A
#
# COMPACT_ATOMS: atom_id res chain seq x y z
N MET A 1 8.60 3.72 2.15
CA MET A 1 7.52 4.35 2.95
C MET A 1 6.57 4.93 1.96
N SER A 2 5.32 4.48 1.99
CA SER A 2 4.25 5.09 1.20
C SER A 2 3.59 6.23 1.96
N PHE A 3 3.06 7.19 1.20
CA PHE A 3 2.27 8.33 1.66
C PHE A 3 0.82 7.98 1.95
N GLY A 4 0.43 6.72 1.70
CA GLY A 4 -0.97 6.32 1.63
C GLY A 4 -1.45 6.35 0.17
N GLY A 5 -2.45 5.53 -0.10
CA GLY A 5 -3.04 5.36 -1.41
C GLY A 5 -4.17 4.32 -1.33
N VAL A 6 -5.01 4.29 -2.35
CA VAL A 6 -6.11 3.32 -2.45
C VAL A 6 -5.57 2.06 -3.15
N GLY A 7 -5.80 0.89 -2.54
CA GLY A 7 -5.20 -0.38 -3.01
C GLY A 7 -3.69 -0.49 -2.76
N ASP A 8 -3.12 0.33 -1.86
CA ASP A 8 -1.68 0.28 -1.58
C ASP A 8 -1.31 -0.94 -0.72
N THR A 9 -1.21 -2.09 -1.40
CA THR A 9 -0.81 -3.40 -0.87
C THR A 9 0.71 -3.56 -0.78
N THR A 10 1.49 -2.56 -1.25
CA THR A 10 2.95 -2.68 -1.43
C THR A 10 3.69 -3.19 -0.20
N THR A 11 3.36 -2.73 1.00
CA THR A 11 4.07 -3.13 2.22
C THR A 11 3.92 -4.63 2.52
N LEU A 12 2.76 -5.23 2.21
CA LEU A 12 2.51 -6.66 2.45
C LEU A 12 3.36 -7.56 1.53
N VAL A 13 3.65 -7.10 0.32
CA VAL A 13 4.52 -7.80 -0.63
C VAL A 13 5.98 -7.48 -0.37
N LEU A 14 6.31 -6.19 -0.26
CA LEU A 14 7.69 -5.68 -0.22
C LEU A 14 8.45 -6.14 1.02
N ALA A 15 7.79 -6.19 2.18
CA ALA A 15 8.44 -6.56 3.43
C ALA A 15 8.99 -8.00 3.40
N PRO A 16 8.17 -9.05 3.13
CA PRO A 16 8.69 -10.41 3.03
C PRO A 16 9.58 -10.61 1.81
N LEU A 17 9.32 -9.91 0.69
CA LEU A 17 10.12 -9.99 -0.52
C LEU A 17 11.59 -9.57 -0.26
N VAL A 18 11.79 -8.44 0.40
CA VAL A 18 13.13 -7.94 0.75
C VAL A 18 13.76 -8.76 1.88
N ALA A 19 12.98 -9.15 2.88
CA ALA A 19 13.47 -9.99 3.97
C ALA A 19 13.92 -11.39 3.52
N ALA A 20 13.37 -11.92 2.42
CA ALA A 20 13.80 -13.18 1.83
C ALA A 20 15.25 -13.13 1.29
N LEU A 21 15.80 -11.94 1.06
CA LEU A 21 17.20 -11.69 0.69
C LEU A 21 18.09 -11.38 1.91
N ASP A 22 17.63 -11.73 3.11
CA ASP A 22 18.35 -11.53 4.37
C ASP A 22 18.63 -10.04 4.68
N ILE A 23 17.70 -9.17 4.29
CA ILE A 23 17.74 -7.74 4.56
C ILE A 23 16.79 -7.44 5.73
N PRO A 24 17.26 -6.81 6.82
CA PRO A 24 16.40 -6.45 7.95
C PRO A 24 15.33 -5.42 7.56
N VAL A 25 14.06 -5.80 7.71
CA VAL A 25 12.89 -4.93 7.52
C VAL A 25 12.25 -4.66 8.88
N ALA A 26 12.68 -3.58 9.52
CA ALA A 26 12.09 -3.05 10.75
C ALA A 26 11.01 -2.02 10.41
N LYS A 27 9.74 -2.43 10.33
CA LYS A 27 8.66 -1.59 9.82
C LYS A 27 7.71 -1.14 10.93
N MET A 28 7.55 0.17 11.06
CA MET A 28 6.42 0.78 11.78
C MET A 28 5.36 1.26 10.80
N SER A 29 4.13 0.80 11.00
CA SER A 29 2.97 1.08 10.16
C SER A 29 1.82 1.69 10.98
N GLY A 30 0.95 2.42 10.29
CA GLY A 30 -0.25 3.01 10.88
C GLY A 30 -1.50 2.19 10.55
N ARG A 31 -2.57 2.49 11.29
CA ARG A 31 -3.95 2.15 10.92
C ARG A 31 -4.49 3.17 9.91
N GLY A 32 -5.49 2.77 9.14
CA GLY A 32 -6.17 3.60 8.15
C GLY A 32 -7.15 4.59 8.80
N LEU A 33 -7.33 5.72 8.13
CA LEU A 33 -8.34 6.74 8.42
C LEU A 33 -8.82 7.34 7.09
N GLY A 34 -10.12 7.50 6.92
CA GLY A 34 -10.71 7.97 5.68
C GLY A 34 -10.64 6.92 4.56
N HIS A 35 -10.39 7.38 3.33
CA HIS A 35 -10.41 6.56 2.11
C HIS A 35 -9.16 5.66 1.94
N THR A 36 -8.10 5.87 2.71
CA THR A 36 -6.88 5.06 2.63
C THR A 36 -6.87 3.94 3.66
N GLY A 37 -6.70 2.70 3.22
CA GLY A 37 -6.52 1.53 4.10
C GLY A 37 -5.17 1.54 4.82
N GLY A 38 -5.13 1.00 6.04
CA GLY A 38 -3.90 0.88 6.83
C GLY A 38 -3.28 -0.51 6.74
N THR A 39 -1.95 -0.61 6.63
CA THR A 39 -1.26 -1.92 6.61
C THR A 39 -1.59 -2.78 7.84
N ILE A 40 -1.77 -2.14 9.00
CA ILE A 40 -2.09 -2.88 10.24
C ILE A 40 -3.48 -3.49 10.17
N ASP A 41 -4.46 -2.72 9.68
CA ASP A 41 -5.83 -3.22 9.55
C ASP A 41 -5.91 -4.39 8.56
N LYS A 42 -5.11 -4.34 7.48
CA LYS A 42 -4.96 -5.46 6.54
C LYS A 42 -4.40 -6.71 7.22
N LEU A 43 -3.32 -6.58 7.99
CA LEU A 43 -2.69 -7.71 8.69
C LEU A 43 -3.60 -8.33 9.76
N GLU A 44 -4.42 -7.53 10.44
CA GLU A 44 -5.40 -8.01 11.42
C GLU A 44 -6.56 -8.80 10.81
N SER A 45 -6.70 -8.81 9.48
CA SER A 45 -7.60 -9.77 8.81
C SER A 45 -7.12 -11.21 8.90
N ILE A 46 -5.85 -11.43 9.27
CA ILE A 46 -5.28 -12.73 9.54
C ILE A 46 -5.53 -13.07 11.01
N GLU A 47 -6.33 -14.11 11.25
CA GLU A 47 -6.66 -14.58 12.59
C GLU A 47 -5.41 -14.79 13.46
N GLY A 48 -5.40 -14.20 14.66
CA GLY A 48 -4.32 -14.29 15.64
C GLY A 48 -3.15 -13.32 15.44
N PHE A 49 -3.06 -12.64 14.29
CA PHE A 49 -1.97 -11.70 14.03
C PHE A 49 -2.09 -10.48 14.95
N HIS A 50 -0.99 -10.10 15.60
CA HIS A 50 -0.95 -8.94 16.48
C HIS A 50 0.25 -8.02 16.17
N VAL A 51 0.02 -6.72 16.38
CA VAL A 51 1.00 -5.64 16.11
C VAL A 51 1.50 -4.94 17.38
N GLU A 52 0.94 -5.32 18.53
CA GLU A 52 1.33 -4.82 19.85
C GLU A 52 2.48 -5.68 20.36
N ILE A 53 3.70 -5.26 20.01
CA ILE A 53 4.93 -5.98 20.32
C ILE A 53 5.86 -5.06 21.09
N GLU A 54 6.39 -5.55 22.21
CA GLU A 54 7.37 -4.84 23.02
C GLU A 54 8.68 -4.63 22.26
N ARG A 55 9.44 -3.61 22.65
CA ARG A 55 10.65 -3.20 21.92
C ARG A 55 11.68 -4.33 21.80
N GLU A 56 11.94 -5.05 22.89
CA GLU A 56 12.92 -6.14 22.94
C GLU A 56 12.52 -7.27 21.99
N GLU A 57 11.24 -7.60 21.96
CA GLU A 57 10.68 -8.63 21.08
C GLU A 57 10.75 -8.19 19.61
N PHE A 58 10.40 -6.94 19.31
CA PHE A 58 10.54 -6.39 17.95
C PHE A 58 11.99 -6.48 17.44
N VAL A 59 12.96 -6.11 18.27
CA VAL A 59 14.39 -6.21 17.92
C VAL A 59 14.79 -7.67 17.70
N ARG A 60 14.31 -8.60 18.54
CA ARG A 60 14.58 -10.03 18.38
C ARG A 60 14.02 -10.54 17.04
N LEU A 61 12.75 -10.25 16.74
CA LEU A 61 12.09 -10.69 15.51
C LEU A 61 12.82 -10.20 14.26
N VAL A 62 13.23 -8.92 14.22
CA VAL A 62 14.00 -8.38 13.08
C VAL A 62 15.37 -9.04 12.99
N ASN A 63 16.06 -9.30 14.09
CA ASN A 63 17.38 -9.94 14.06
C ASN A 63 17.32 -11.40 13.61
N GLU A 64 16.34 -12.14 14.11
CA GLU A 64 16.17 -13.58 13.89
C GLU A 64 15.54 -13.88 12.52
N TYR A 65 14.48 -13.17 12.16
CA TYR A 65 13.65 -13.46 10.99
C TYR A 65 13.76 -12.45 9.85
N LYS A 66 14.48 -11.33 10.09
CA LYS A 66 14.67 -10.21 9.15
C LYS A 66 13.43 -9.38 8.85
N ILE A 67 12.32 -9.62 9.55
CA ILE A 67 11.07 -8.90 9.32
C ILE A 67 10.25 -8.79 10.60
N ALA A 68 9.73 -7.59 10.86
CA ALA A 68 8.65 -7.38 11.81
C ALA A 68 7.88 -6.09 11.44
N VAL A 69 6.56 -6.11 11.65
CA VAL A 69 5.67 -4.97 11.43
C VAL A 69 4.94 -4.66 12.73
N ILE A 70 5.12 -3.46 13.25
CA ILE A 70 4.47 -3.01 14.49
C ILE A 70 3.65 -1.73 14.28
N GLY A 71 2.75 -1.48 15.23
CA GLY A 71 2.07 -0.20 15.40
C GLY A 71 3.03 0.96 15.64
N GLN A 72 2.62 2.16 15.24
CA GLN A 72 3.28 3.37 15.70
C GLN A 72 3.12 3.50 17.22
N THR A 73 4.25 3.50 17.94
CA THR A 73 4.22 3.79 19.38
C THR A 73 3.83 5.25 19.61
N GLY A 74 3.03 5.51 20.65
CA GLY A 74 2.45 6.83 20.87
C GLY A 74 3.45 7.97 21.13
N ASN A 75 4.73 7.67 21.29
CA ASN A 75 5.76 8.61 21.74
C ASN A 75 6.95 8.79 20.77
N LEU A 76 6.87 8.33 19.51
CA LEU A 76 8.00 8.37 18.58
C LEU A 76 8.38 9.80 18.12
N THR A 77 7.41 10.71 18.01
CA THR A 77 7.62 12.12 17.63
C THR A 77 6.51 13.02 18.22
N PRO A 78 6.51 13.31 19.54
CA PRO A 78 5.38 13.98 20.20
C PRO A 78 5.12 15.41 19.69
N ALA A 79 6.16 16.10 19.22
CA ALA A 79 6.03 17.42 18.61
C ALA A 79 5.30 17.35 17.26
N ASP A 80 5.70 16.41 16.38
CA ASP A 80 5.05 16.19 15.10
C ASP A 80 3.57 15.81 15.28
N LYS A 81 3.26 14.94 16.25
CA LYS A 81 1.88 14.57 16.56
C LYS A 81 0.99 15.77 16.88
N LYS A 82 1.48 16.71 17.71
CA LYS A 82 0.75 17.95 18.04
C LYS A 82 0.65 18.89 16.84
N LEU A 83 1.75 19.04 16.10
CA LEU A 83 1.82 19.96 14.97
C LEU A 83 0.95 19.50 13.79
N TYR A 84 0.93 18.19 13.50
CA TYR A 84 0.04 17.61 12.49
C TYR A 84 -1.43 17.82 12.86
N ALA A 85 -1.81 17.55 14.11
CA ALA A 85 -3.18 17.76 14.58
C ALA A 85 -3.63 19.23 14.46
N LEU A 86 -2.72 20.20 14.70
CA LEU A 86 -3.00 21.61 14.48
C LEU A 86 -3.18 21.93 12.99
N ARG A 87 -2.31 21.37 12.12
CA ARG A 87 -2.36 21.61 10.67
C ARG A 87 -3.66 21.11 10.04
N ASP A 88 -4.12 19.95 10.50
CA ASP A 88 -5.34 19.28 10.03
C ASP A 88 -6.60 20.15 10.20
N VAL A 89 -6.66 20.93 11.28
CA VAL A 89 -7.80 21.81 11.59
C VAL A 89 -7.58 23.28 11.22
N THR A 90 -6.45 23.61 10.57
CA THR A 90 -6.10 24.99 10.17
C THR A 90 -5.80 25.14 8.69
N ALA A 91 -6.09 24.12 7.87
CA ALA A 91 -5.81 24.11 6.44
C ALA A 91 -4.33 24.39 6.10
N THR A 92 -3.40 23.93 6.95
CA THR A 92 -1.94 24.07 6.75
C THR A 92 -1.24 22.72 6.58
N VAL A 93 -2.00 21.70 6.17
CA VAL A 93 -1.44 20.38 5.83
C VAL A 93 -0.64 20.47 4.52
N ASP A 94 -1.15 21.17 3.51
CA ASP A 94 -0.52 21.24 2.19
C ASP A 94 0.64 22.23 2.12
N SER A 95 1.80 21.78 2.60
CA SER A 95 3.04 22.54 2.64
C SER A 95 4.23 21.58 2.59
N ILE A 96 4.97 21.57 1.48
CA ILE A 96 6.11 20.66 1.25
C ILE A 96 7.08 20.59 2.44
N PRO A 97 7.59 21.71 3.01
CA PRO A 97 8.51 21.64 4.15
C PRO A 97 7.92 20.96 5.39
N MET A 98 6.63 21.17 5.65
CA MET A 98 5.92 20.62 6.80
C MET A 98 5.57 19.14 6.60
N ILE A 99 5.31 18.73 5.35
CA ILE A 99 5.08 17.33 5.00
C ILE A 99 6.40 16.56 5.09
N ALA A 100 7.45 17.07 4.44
CA ALA A 100 8.77 16.45 4.42
C ALA A 100 9.35 16.27 5.83
N SER A 101 9.31 17.31 6.67
CA SER A 101 9.79 17.23 8.06
C SER A 101 8.94 16.29 8.92
N SER A 102 7.61 16.31 8.77
CA SER A 102 6.71 15.41 9.49
C SER A 102 7.03 13.94 9.18
N ILE A 103 7.15 13.62 7.89
CA ILE A 103 7.37 12.26 7.41
C ILE A 103 8.76 11.76 7.80
N MET A 104 9.79 12.56 7.50
CA MET A 104 11.18 12.19 7.77
C MET A 104 11.48 12.10 9.26
N SER A 105 10.91 12.97 10.10
CA SER A 105 11.14 12.91 11.56
C SER A 105 10.74 11.56 12.16
N LYS A 106 9.60 11.00 11.72
CA LYS A 106 9.14 9.66 12.15
C LYS A 106 10.09 8.55 11.71
N LYS A 107 10.66 8.63 10.50
CA LYS A 107 11.57 7.59 9.97
C LYS A 107 12.98 7.68 10.52
N ILE A 108 13.46 8.89 10.77
CA ILE A 108 14.73 9.11 11.46
C ILE A 108 14.62 8.64 12.92
N ALA A 109 13.53 9.00 13.62
CA ALA A 109 13.27 8.56 14.99
C ALA A 109 13.08 7.04 15.11
N ALA A 110 12.57 6.39 14.05
CA ALA A 110 12.46 4.94 13.95
C ALA A 110 13.82 4.22 13.92
N GLY A 111 14.92 4.95 13.65
CA GLY A 111 16.27 4.39 13.61
C GLY A 111 16.63 3.71 12.29
N SER A 112 15.92 3.99 11.18
CA SER A 112 16.23 3.40 9.87
C SER A 112 17.58 3.93 9.33
N ASP A 113 18.48 3.03 8.95
CA ASP A 113 19.77 3.39 8.31
C ASP A 113 19.62 3.78 6.84
N ALA A 114 18.65 3.16 6.17
CA ALA A 114 18.26 3.46 4.80
C ALA A 114 16.74 3.67 4.71
N ILE A 115 16.33 4.61 3.86
CA ILE A 115 14.92 4.98 3.68
C ILE A 115 14.63 5.02 2.18
N VAL A 116 13.71 4.16 1.72
CA VAL A 116 13.11 4.28 0.38
C VAL A 116 11.74 4.92 0.54
N LEU A 117 11.46 5.98 -0.22
CA LEU A 117 10.21 6.74 -0.22
C LEU A 117 9.41 6.39 -1.48
N ASP A 118 8.11 6.23 -1.33
CA ASP A 118 7.17 6.01 -2.42
C ASP A 118 6.22 7.21 -2.47
N VAL A 119 6.60 8.23 -3.25
CA VAL A 119 5.89 9.51 -3.34
C VAL A 119 4.84 9.40 -4.43
N LYS A 120 3.58 9.34 -4.03
CA LYS A 120 2.45 9.21 -4.95
C LYS A 120 2.20 10.52 -5.69
N THR A 121 1.74 10.42 -6.95
CA THR A 121 1.21 11.53 -7.74
C THR A 121 -0.13 11.18 -8.39
N GLY A 122 -0.95 12.18 -8.72
CA GLY A 122 -2.27 11.98 -9.34
C GLY A 122 -3.46 12.17 -8.39
N ALA A 123 -4.65 11.82 -8.87
CA ALA A 123 -5.93 12.11 -8.20
C ALA A 123 -6.01 11.56 -6.77
N GLY A 124 -5.59 10.31 -6.53
CA GLY A 124 -5.58 9.68 -5.20
C GLY A 124 -4.35 10.01 -4.35
N ALA A 125 -3.44 10.87 -4.83
CA ALA A 125 -2.24 11.25 -4.10
C ALA A 125 -2.42 12.55 -3.31
N PHE A 126 -1.54 12.77 -2.33
CA PHE A 126 -1.42 14.06 -1.66
C PHE A 126 -0.88 15.13 -2.61
N MET A 127 0.13 14.78 -3.42
CA MET A 127 0.68 15.65 -4.47
C MET A 127 -0.04 15.38 -5.78
N LYS A 128 -0.80 16.35 -6.32
CA LYS A 128 -1.63 16.13 -7.51
C LYS A 128 -0.84 16.14 -8.81
N THR A 129 0.26 16.89 -8.86
CA THR A 129 1.12 16.97 -10.05
C THR A 129 2.42 16.20 -9.87
N VAL A 130 3.02 15.77 -10.98
CA VAL A 130 4.31 15.07 -10.98
C VAL A 130 5.43 16.00 -10.48
N ASP A 131 5.35 17.29 -10.78
CA ASP A 131 6.38 18.27 -10.40
C ASP A 131 6.36 18.55 -8.89
N ASP A 132 5.18 18.69 -8.27
CA ASP A 132 5.06 18.80 -6.81
C ASP A 132 5.56 17.53 -6.11
N ALA A 133 5.25 16.36 -6.67
CA ALA A 133 5.74 15.08 -6.16
C ALA A 133 7.28 14.97 -6.26
N LYS A 134 7.88 15.48 -7.35
CA LYS A 134 9.35 15.57 -7.49
C LYS A 134 9.95 16.51 -6.46
N GLU A 135 9.38 17.70 -6.27
CA GLU A 135 9.88 18.68 -5.29
C GLU A 135 9.85 18.10 -3.88
N LEU A 136 8.73 17.47 -3.49
CA LEU A 136 8.58 16.82 -2.20
C LEU A 136 9.59 15.67 -2.03
N ALA A 137 9.73 14.81 -3.05
CA ALA A 137 10.68 13.70 -3.05
C ALA A 137 12.12 14.17 -2.86
N HIS A 138 12.58 15.18 -3.62
CA HIS A 138 13.92 15.76 -3.46
C HIS A 138 14.12 16.37 -2.07
N ALA A 139 13.13 17.10 -1.55
CA ALA A 139 13.23 17.68 -0.21
C ALA A 139 13.46 16.60 0.86
N MET A 140 12.76 15.47 0.78
CA MET A 140 12.91 14.38 1.75
C MET A 140 14.19 13.56 1.57
N VAL A 141 14.58 13.29 0.33
CA VAL A 141 15.87 12.64 0.03
C VAL A 141 17.02 13.48 0.59
N SER A 142 16.99 14.79 0.33
CA SER A 142 17.97 15.74 0.88
C SER A 142 17.99 15.75 2.40
N ILE A 143 16.82 15.81 3.07
CA ILE A 143 16.74 15.76 4.54
C ILE A 143 17.38 14.48 5.08
N GLY A 144 17.02 13.32 4.52
CA GLY A 144 17.53 12.02 4.97
C GLY A 144 19.04 11.91 4.81
N ASN A 145 19.55 12.26 3.63
CA ASN A 145 20.98 12.23 3.33
C ASN A 145 21.77 13.21 4.22
N ASN A 146 21.23 14.41 4.49
CA ASN A 146 21.85 15.41 5.37
C ASN A 146 22.00 14.94 6.82
N VAL A 147 21.10 14.08 7.31
CA VAL A 147 21.21 13.48 8.66
C VAL A 147 21.89 12.11 8.66
N GLY A 148 22.55 11.74 7.55
CA GLY A 148 23.32 10.51 7.42
C GLY A 148 22.50 9.23 7.20
N ARG A 149 21.24 9.34 6.74
CA ARG A 149 20.41 8.20 6.36
C ARG A 149 20.37 8.07 4.85
N LYS A 150 20.80 6.93 4.30
CA LYS A 150 20.80 6.71 2.84
C LYS A 150 19.36 6.75 2.34
N THR A 151 19.01 7.73 1.53
CA THR A 151 17.61 7.95 1.15
C THR A 151 17.44 7.97 -0.36
N MET A 152 16.42 7.27 -0.85
CA MET A 152 16.00 7.28 -2.26
C MET A 152 14.48 7.39 -2.34
N ALA A 153 13.95 7.88 -3.46
CA ALA A 153 12.52 8.00 -3.69
C ALA A 153 12.12 7.47 -5.06
N VAL A 154 10.93 6.88 -5.12
CA VAL A 154 10.22 6.51 -6.35
C VAL A 154 8.96 7.37 -6.43
N ILE A 155 8.72 7.97 -7.59
CA ILE A 155 7.49 8.73 -7.86
C ILE A 155 6.55 7.80 -8.63
N SER A 156 5.45 7.41 -7.99
CA SER A 156 4.51 6.44 -8.55
C SER A 156 3.11 7.00 -8.73
N ASP A 157 2.41 6.48 -9.73
CA ASP A 157 1.04 6.86 -10.04
C ASP A 157 0.06 6.41 -8.96
N MET A 158 -0.94 7.25 -8.74
CA MET A 158 -2.13 7.01 -7.92
C MET A 158 -3.34 7.71 -8.57
N SER A 159 -3.33 7.86 -9.91
CA SER A 159 -4.48 8.34 -10.67
C SER A 159 -5.66 7.37 -10.55
N GLN A 160 -5.36 6.07 -10.48
CA GLN A 160 -6.27 4.96 -10.19
C GLN A 160 -5.75 4.15 -8.99
N PRO A 161 -6.59 3.33 -8.34
CA PRO A 161 -6.13 2.42 -7.29
C PRO A 161 -5.01 1.51 -7.78
N LEU A 162 -4.01 1.26 -6.93
CA LEU A 162 -2.94 0.30 -7.21
C LEU A 162 -3.50 -1.12 -7.08
N GLY A 163 -3.09 -2.03 -7.97
CA GLY A 163 -3.58 -3.40 -7.95
C GLY A 163 -5.06 -3.50 -8.31
N LEU A 164 -5.74 -4.53 -7.84
CA LEU A 164 -7.16 -4.77 -8.10
C LEU A 164 -7.99 -4.71 -6.82
N ALA A 165 -7.42 -5.13 -5.69
CA ALA A 165 -8.10 -5.19 -4.41
C ALA A 165 -8.07 -3.84 -3.66
N ILE A 166 -9.23 -3.40 -3.17
CA ILE A 166 -9.37 -2.29 -2.22
C ILE A 166 -10.09 -2.81 -0.98
N GLY A 167 -9.38 -2.94 0.14
CA GLY A 167 -9.96 -3.45 1.38
C GLY A 167 -8.91 -3.97 2.35
N ASN A 168 -9.29 -4.95 3.18
CA ASN A 168 -8.38 -5.56 4.17
C ASN A 168 -7.99 -6.98 3.78
N ALA A 169 -8.89 -7.96 4.00
CA ALA A 169 -8.66 -9.36 3.61
C ALA A 169 -8.40 -9.53 2.11
N LEU A 170 -9.09 -8.76 1.27
CA LEU A 170 -8.91 -8.75 -0.18
C LEU A 170 -7.48 -8.39 -0.58
N GLU A 171 -6.90 -7.37 0.06
CA GLU A 171 -5.53 -6.94 -0.21
C GLU A 171 -4.49 -7.93 0.34
N VAL A 172 -4.77 -8.62 1.45
CA VAL A 172 -3.91 -9.73 1.92
C VAL A 172 -3.89 -10.86 0.89
N LYS A 173 -5.04 -11.22 0.32
CA LYS A 173 -5.11 -12.22 -0.76
C LYS A 173 -4.32 -11.78 -1.98
N GLU A 174 -4.47 -10.53 -2.41
CA GLU A 174 -3.71 -9.98 -3.54
C GLU A 174 -2.19 -9.98 -3.27
N ALA A 175 -1.76 -9.70 -2.03
CA ALA A 175 -0.37 -9.79 -1.64
C ALA A 175 0.17 -11.23 -1.76
N ILE A 176 -0.61 -12.23 -1.32
CA ILE A 176 -0.28 -13.65 -1.45
C ILE A 176 -0.14 -14.03 -2.93
N ASP A 177 -1.07 -13.62 -3.77
CA ASP A 177 -1.04 -13.91 -5.22
C ASP A 177 0.18 -13.25 -5.89
N THR A 178 0.53 -12.02 -5.47
CA THR A 178 1.73 -11.32 -5.95
C THR A 178 3.01 -12.04 -5.54
N LEU A 179 3.12 -12.51 -4.29
CA LEU A 179 4.27 -13.27 -3.80
C LEU A 179 4.40 -14.66 -4.47
N LYS A 180 3.31 -15.20 -5.02
CA LYS A 180 3.29 -16.40 -5.87
C LYS A 180 3.66 -16.11 -7.33
N GLY A 181 3.80 -14.84 -7.73
CA GLY A 181 4.05 -14.44 -9.12
C GLY A 181 2.80 -14.36 -10.00
N HIS A 182 1.60 -14.32 -9.40
CA HIS A 182 0.30 -14.27 -10.08
C HIS A 182 -0.50 -13.00 -9.75
N GLY A 183 0.12 -11.99 -9.15
CA GLY A 183 -0.54 -10.74 -8.77
C GLY A 183 -0.72 -9.76 -9.93
N PRO A 184 -1.39 -8.62 -9.67
CA PRO A 184 -1.52 -7.52 -10.63
C PRO A 184 -0.16 -6.98 -11.06
N LYS A 185 -0.02 -6.67 -12.35
CA LYS A 185 1.26 -6.27 -12.93
C LYS A 185 1.78 -4.94 -12.43
N ASP A 186 0.89 -3.99 -12.19
CA ASP A 186 1.23 -2.70 -11.60
C ASP A 186 1.74 -2.83 -10.15
N LEU A 187 1.09 -3.66 -9.33
CA LEU A 187 1.57 -3.94 -7.97
C LEU A 187 2.94 -4.64 -7.97
N GLU A 188 3.12 -5.67 -8.81
CA GLU A 188 4.39 -6.38 -8.96
C GLU A 188 5.52 -5.41 -9.38
N GLU A 189 5.28 -4.60 -10.41
CA GLU A 189 6.26 -3.66 -10.96
C GLU A 189 6.65 -2.60 -9.92
N LEU A 190 5.69 -2.01 -9.20
CA LEU A 190 5.99 -1.05 -8.15
C LEU A 190 6.78 -1.67 -6.99
N CYS A 191 6.44 -2.91 -6.59
CA CYS A 191 7.17 -3.62 -5.54
C CYS A 191 8.62 -3.90 -5.96
N LEU A 192 8.86 -4.25 -7.22
CA LEU A 192 10.22 -4.42 -7.74
C LEU A 192 10.97 -3.08 -7.83
N ALA A 193 10.31 -2.01 -8.29
CA ALA A 193 10.89 -0.68 -8.37
C ALA A 193 11.32 -0.14 -6.99
N LEU A 194 10.52 -0.37 -5.95
CA LEU A 194 10.86 -0.02 -4.56
C LEU A 194 11.89 -0.98 -3.96
N GLY A 195 11.71 -2.29 -4.18
CA GLY A 195 12.54 -3.34 -3.61
C GLY A 195 13.98 -3.24 -4.08
N ARG A 196 14.22 -2.98 -5.37
CA ARG A 196 15.58 -2.91 -5.91
C ARG A 196 16.40 -1.79 -5.26
N GLN A 197 15.74 -0.67 -4.91
CA GLN A 197 16.37 0.41 -4.14
C GLN A 197 16.71 -0.05 -2.72
N MET A 198 15.81 -0.78 -2.05
CA MET A 198 16.05 -1.29 -0.70
C MET A 198 17.24 -2.27 -0.67
N VAL A 199 17.29 -3.19 -1.63
CA VAL A 199 18.39 -4.18 -1.77
C VAL A 199 19.72 -3.50 -2.03
N PHE A 200 19.74 -2.51 -2.93
CA PHE A 200 20.93 -1.72 -3.22
C PHE A 200 21.41 -0.91 -2.01
N LEU A 201 20.51 -0.20 -1.32
CA LEU A 201 20.85 0.58 -0.13
C LEU A 201 21.35 -0.28 1.04
N ALA A 202 20.87 -1.52 1.14
CA ALA A 202 21.34 -2.54 2.08
C ALA A 202 22.70 -3.14 1.70
N ASN A 203 23.28 -2.75 0.56
CA ASN A 203 24.52 -3.29 -0.01
C ASN A 203 24.48 -4.82 -0.23
N LYS A 204 23.31 -5.37 -0.59
CA LYS A 204 23.16 -6.78 -0.97
C LYS A 204 23.29 -7.01 -2.49
N ALA A 205 23.31 -5.94 -3.28
CA ALA A 205 23.54 -5.95 -4.73
C ALA A 205 24.47 -4.78 -5.12
N ASN A 206 25.20 -4.95 -6.22
CA ASN A 206 26.13 -3.95 -6.76
C ASN A 206 25.46 -2.99 -7.75
N SER A 207 24.27 -3.33 -8.25
CA SER A 207 23.46 -2.49 -9.13
C SER A 207 21.97 -2.67 -8.89
N LEU A 208 21.14 -1.77 -9.43
CA LEU A 208 19.69 -1.90 -9.35
C LEU A 208 19.17 -3.05 -10.21
N GLU A 209 19.86 -3.37 -11.31
CA GLU A 209 19.54 -4.50 -12.18
C GLU A 209 19.78 -5.84 -11.47
N GLU A 210 20.92 -5.97 -10.78
CA GLU A 210 21.22 -7.15 -9.97
C GLU A 210 20.20 -7.29 -8.84
N ALA A 211 19.88 -6.18 -8.16
CA ALA A 211 18.88 -6.17 -7.10
C ALA A 211 17.48 -6.61 -7.58
N GLU A 212 17.06 -6.16 -8.76
CA GLU A 212 15.77 -6.55 -9.33
C GLU A 212 15.73 -8.05 -9.69
N GLU A 213 16.79 -8.59 -10.29
CA GLU A 213 16.86 -10.02 -10.62
C GLU A 213 16.80 -10.88 -9.35
N MET A 214 17.51 -10.50 -8.29
CA MET A 214 17.44 -11.18 -6.99
C MET A 214 16.01 -11.23 -6.43
N LEU A 215 15.25 -10.12 -6.55
CA LEU A 215 13.85 -10.05 -6.11
C LEU A 215 12.94 -10.94 -6.97
N ARG A 216 13.11 -10.93 -8.29
CA ARG A 216 12.37 -11.81 -9.20
C ARG A 216 12.66 -13.28 -8.92
N GLU A 217 13.90 -13.63 -8.60
CA GLU A 217 14.30 -14.99 -8.27
C GLU A 217 13.57 -15.50 -7.01
N VAL A 218 13.52 -14.69 -5.93
CA VAL A 218 12.85 -15.11 -4.68
C VAL A 218 11.33 -15.21 -4.79
N ILE A 219 10.72 -14.50 -5.74
CA ILE A 219 9.31 -14.73 -6.12
C ILE A 219 9.20 -16.08 -6.83
N ARG A 220 10.00 -16.29 -7.89
CA ARG A 220 9.94 -17.49 -8.73
C ARG A 220 10.22 -18.79 -7.97
N ASN A 221 11.14 -18.76 -7.01
CA ASN A 221 11.52 -19.95 -6.23
C ASN A 221 10.71 -20.12 -4.93
N GLY A 222 9.72 -19.25 -4.67
CA GLY A 222 8.81 -19.33 -3.53
C GLY A 222 9.37 -18.82 -2.19
N LYS A 223 10.64 -18.42 -2.10
CA LYS A 223 11.24 -17.93 -0.84
C LYS A 223 10.54 -16.70 -0.29
N ALA A 224 10.02 -15.81 -1.15
CA ALA A 224 9.29 -14.64 -0.73
C ALA A 224 7.97 -15.01 -0.02
N LEU A 225 7.25 -16.02 -0.52
CA LEU A 225 6.03 -16.53 0.09
C LEU A 225 6.31 -17.25 1.41
N GLU A 226 7.36 -18.08 1.46
CA GLU A 226 7.78 -18.74 2.71
C GLU A 226 8.18 -17.72 3.79
N LYS A 227 8.90 -16.65 3.41
CA LYS A 227 9.22 -15.56 4.33
C LYS A 227 7.97 -14.84 4.83
N PHE A 228 6.94 -14.70 3.99
CA PHE A 228 5.66 -14.13 4.41
C PHE A 228 4.95 -15.05 5.42
N LYS A 229 4.93 -16.37 5.17
CA LYS A 229 4.39 -17.36 6.11
C LYS A 229 5.10 -17.33 7.46
N GLU A 230 6.44 -17.30 7.46
CA GLU A 230 7.25 -17.15 8.67
C GLU A 230 6.93 -15.86 9.42
N PHE A 231 6.85 -14.74 8.71
CA PHE A 231 6.45 -13.44 9.28
C PHE A 231 5.08 -13.50 9.98
N ILE A 232 4.08 -14.12 9.35
CA ILE A 232 2.75 -14.28 9.93
C ILE A 232 2.80 -15.10 11.22
N VAL A 233 3.49 -16.24 11.23
CA VAL A 233 3.63 -17.09 12.43
C VAL A 233 4.30 -16.35 13.57
N ASN A 234 5.37 -15.62 13.27
CA ASN A 234 6.18 -14.94 14.29
C ASN A 234 5.45 -13.81 15.02
N GLN A 235 4.35 -13.32 14.44
CA GLN A 235 3.45 -12.35 15.08
C GLN A 235 2.08 -12.97 15.41
N GLY A 236 2.04 -14.30 15.61
CA GLY A 236 0.88 -15.02 16.13
C GLY A 236 -0.24 -15.31 15.13
N GLY A 237 -0.09 -14.91 13.87
CA GLY A 237 -1.09 -15.13 12.84
C GLY A 237 -1.17 -16.57 12.37
N ASN A 238 -2.34 -16.96 11.89
CA ASN A 238 -2.59 -18.28 11.31
C ASN A 238 -1.93 -18.41 9.93
N PRO A 239 -0.89 -19.24 9.76
CA PRO A 239 -0.19 -19.38 8.48
C PRO A 239 -0.99 -20.13 7.41
N ASP A 240 -2.06 -20.85 7.79
CA ASP A 240 -2.86 -21.61 6.85
C ASP A 240 -3.49 -20.73 5.76
N VAL A 241 -3.69 -19.44 6.05
CA VAL A 241 -4.26 -18.46 5.11
C VAL A 241 -3.37 -18.21 3.90
N ILE A 242 -2.07 -18.51 3.99
CA ILE A 242 -1.12 -18.34 2.87
C ILE A 242 -1.37 -19.39 1.78
N ASP A 243 -1.62 -20.63 2.23
CA ASP A 243 -1.91 -21.76 1.36
C ASP A 243 -3.41 -21.82 0.99
N ASN A 244 -4.28 -21.31 1.88
CA ASN A 244 -5.74 -21.35 1.76
C ASN A 244 -6.34 -19.95 2.02
N PRO A 245 -6.17 -18.97 1.09
CA PRO A 245 -6.62 -17.59 1.30
C PRO A 245 -8.13 -17.43 1.51
N GLU A 246 -8.93 -18.43 1.16
CA GLU A 246 -10.37 -18.48 1.44
C GLU A 246 -10.70 -18.57 2.95
N LYS A 247 -9.72 -18.89 3.80
CA LYS A 247 -9.85 -18.82 5.26
C LYS A 247 -9.81 -17.38 5.79
N LEU A 248 -9.37 -16.42 5.00
CA LEU A 248 -9.49 -15.00 5.36
C LEU A 248 -10.98 -14.62 5.43
N PRO A 249 -11.35 -13.57 6.19
CA PRO A 249 -12.72 -13.08 6.27
C PRO A 249 -13.36 -12.90 4.88
N GLN A 250 -14.53 -13.51 4.67
CA GLN A 250 -15.29 -13.46 3.41
C GLN A 250 -16.57 -12.65 3.57
N ALA A 251 -16.85 -11.76 2.62
CA ALA A 251 -18.12 -11.03 2.57
C ALA A 251 -19.27 -11.95 2.14
N LYS A 252 -20.47 -11.68 2.67
CA LYS A 252 -21.67 -12.47 2.40
C LYS A 252 -22.21 -12.30 0.98
N TYR A 253 -22.12 -11.09 0.44
CA TYR A 253 -22.64 -10.73 -0.88
C TYR A 253 -21.51 -10.29 -1.80
N LEU A 254 -21.49 -10.87 -3.01
CA LEU A 254 -20.63 -10.47 -4.12
C LEU A 254 -21.54 -9.89 -5.20
N ILE A 255 -21.41 -8.60 -5.47
CA ILE A 255 -22.32 -7.85 -6.34
C ILE A 255 -21.52 -7.25 -7.49
N GLU A 256 -21.82 -7.68 -8.71
CA GLU A 256 -21.16 -7.17 -9.92
C GLU A 256 -21.66 -5.77 -10.30
N VAL A 257 -20.74 -4.92 -10.74
CA VAL A 257 -21.02 -3.58 -11.28
C VAL A 257 -20.80 -3.60 -12.79
N PRO A 258 -21.85 -3.87 -13.60
CA PRO A 258 -21.70 -4.00 -15.04
C PRO A 258 -21.47 -2.66 -15.74
N ALA A 259 -20.61 -2.65 -16.76
CA ALA A 259 -20.43 -1.49 -17.63
C ALA A 259 -21.73 -1.12 -18.35
N LYS A 260 -22.04 0.19 -18.39
CA LYS A 260 -23.27 0.72 -19.01
C LYS A 260 -23.20 0.80 -20.54
N GLU A 261 -21.98 0.78 -21.08
CA GLU A 261 -21.67 0.93 -22.49
C GLU A 261 -20.38 0.19 -22.87
N ASP A 262 -20.15 0.01 -24.17
CA ASP A 262 -18.90 -0.52 -24.72
C ASP A 262 -17.85 0.59 -24.77
N GLY A 263 -16.55 0.24 -24.64
CA GLY A 263 -15.46 1.18 -24.85
C GLY A 263 -14.18 0.78 -24.14
N VAL A 264 -13.42 1.77 -23.70
CA VAL A 264 -12.18 1.62 -22.92
C VAL A 264 -12.30 2.42 -21.63
N VAL A 265 -11.91 1.84 -20.50
CA VAL A 265 -11.88 2.56 -19.22
C VAL A 265 -10.86 3.68 -19.32
N SER A 266 -11.31 4.92 -19.13
CA SER A 266 -10.53 6.14 -19.35
C SER A 266 -10.17 6.88 -18.06
N GLU A 267 -10.94 6.67 -17.00
CA GLU A 267 -10.70 7.29 -15.70
C GLU A 267 -11.25 6.39 -14.59
N ILE A 268 -10.52 6.31 -13.47
CA ILE A 268 -10.94 5.70 -12.21
C ILE A 268 -10.48 6.61 -11.09
N ILE A 269 -11.37 7.39 -10.48
CA ILE A 269 -11.01 8.40 -9.47
C ILE A 269 -10.68 7.72 -8.13
N ALA A 270 -9.39 7.50 -7.86
CA ALA A 270 -8.93 6.60 -6.80
C ALA A 270 -9.46 6.92 -5.38
N ASP A 271 -9.46 8.19 -4.97
CA ASP A 271 -9.94 8.63 -3.65
C ASP A 271 -11.45 8.40 -3.46
N GLU A 272 -12.24 8.58 -4.51
CA GLU A 272 -13.67 8.27 -4.51
C GLU A 272 -13.92 6.75 -4.47
N ILE A 273 -13.12 5.94 -5.18
CA ILE A 273 -13.17 4.47 -5.05
C ILE A 273 -12.83 4.02 -3.62
N GLY A 274 -11.81 4.63 -3.00
CA GLY A 274 -11.47 4.37 -1.60
C GLY A 274 -12.58 4.77 -0.63
N THR A 275 -13.28 5.88 -0.92
CA THR A 275 -14.44 6.34 -0.15
C THR A 275 -15.61 5.37 -0.29
N ALA A 276 -15.88 4.85 -1.50
CA ALA A 276 -16.88 3.82 -1.74
C ALA A 276 -16.58 2.53 -0.94
N ALA A 277 -15.32 2.10 -0.90
CA ALA A 277 -14.90 0.98 -0.05
C ALA A 277 -15.08 1.26 1.45
N MET A 278 -14.80 2.50 1.90
CA MET A 278 -15.04 2.92 3.28
C MET A 278 -16.53 2.84 3.65
N TRP A 279 -17.45 3.23 2.76
CA TRP A 279 -18.90 3.15 3.00
C TRP A 279 -19.41 1.71 3.15
N LEU A 280 -18.70 0.72 2.59
CA LEU A 280 -18.96 -0.70 2.83
C LEU A 280 -18.53 -1.17 4.22
N GLY A 281 -17.62 -0.43 4.87
CA GLY A 281 -17.02 -0.78 6.17
C GLY A 281 -15.53 -1.13 6.09
N ALA A 282 -14.89 -1.04 4.92
CA ALA A 282 -13.48 -1.42 4.76
C ALA A 282 -12.48 -0.42 5.38
N GLY A 283 -12.97 0.75 5.80
CA GLY A 283 -12.15 1.84 6.34
C GLY A 283 -12.85 2.56 7.49
N ARG A 284 -12.10 3.43 8.18
CA ARG A 284 -12.59 4.17 9.35
C ARG A 284 -13.01 5.58 8.97
N ALA A 285 -14.26 5.94 9.28
CA ALA A 285 -14.71 7.34 9.23
C ALA A 285 -14.13 8.16 10.39
N THR A 286 -14.05 7.56 11.59
CA THR A 286 -13.44 8.13 12.79
C THR A 286 -12.47 7.14 13.43
N LYS A 287 -11.61 7.59 14.35
CA LYS A 287 -10.63 6.71 15.01
C LYS A 287 -11.26 5.57 15.80
N GLU A 288 -12.49 5.77 16.25
CA GLU A 288 -13.28 4.83 17.05
C GLU A 288 -14.16 3.92 16.18
N SER A 289 -14.20 4.13 14.86
CA SER A 289 -14.99 3.29 13.95
C SER A 289 -14.44 1.86 13.92
N GLU A 290 -15.34 0.89 14.08
CA GLU A 290 -15.05 -0.51 13.76
C GLU A 290 -14.98 -0.69 12.26
N ILE A 291 -14.14 -1.62 11.82
CA ILE A 291 -13.97 -1.96 10.40
C ILE A 291 -14.44 -3.39 10.17
N ASP A 292 -15.04 -3.61 9.02
CA ASP A 292 -15.32 -4.95 8.51
C ASP A 292 -14.15 -5.36 7.62
N LEU A 293 -13.42 -6.40 8.05
CA LEU A 293 -12.21 -6.84 7.38
C LEU A 293 -12.48 -7.63 6.10
N ALA A 294 -13.73 -8.07 5.90
CA ALA A 294 -14.14 -8.94 4.80
C ALA A 294 -14.66 -8.17 3.57
N VAL A 295 -15.11 -6.93 3.76
CA VAL A 295 -15.73 -6.09 2.72
C VAL A 295 -14.71 -5.25 1.97
N GLY A 296 -15.10 -4.75 0.81
CA GLY A 296 -14.27 -3.93 -0.05
C GLY A 296 -14.68 -4.02 -1.51
N LEU A 297 -13.74 -3.67 -2.40
CA LEU A 297 -13.94 -3.67 -3.84
C LEU A 297 -12.84 -4.49 -4.51
N MET A 298 -13.19 -5.20 -5.58
CA MET A 298 -12.25 -5.85 -6.48
C MET A 298 -12.44 -5.27 -7.88
N LEU A 299 -11.46 -4.54 -8.39
CA LEU A 299 -11.48 -4.03 -9.76
C LEU A 299 -11.30 -5.20 -10.73
N ASN A 300 -12.13 -5.24 -11.77
CA ASN A 300 -12.01 -6.18 -12.88
C ASN A 300 -11.41 -5.53 -14.13
N LYS A 301 -11.29 -4.19 -14.12
CA LYS A 301 -10.75 -3.35 -15.19
C LYS A 301 -9.90 -2.22 -14.62
N LYS A 302 -8.85 -1.86 -15.35
CA LYS A 302 -7.97 -0.70 -15.11
C LYS A 302 -8.07 0.29 -16.26
N ILE A 303 -7.56 1.51 -16.06
CA ILE A 303 -7.47 2.50 -17.14
C ILE A 303 -6.67 1.93 -18.31
N GLY A 304 -7.22 2.02 -19.52
CA GLY A 304 -6.69 1.44 -20.76
C GLY A 304 -7.30 0.08 -21.13
N ASP A 305 -8.06 -0.56 -20.22
CA ASP A 305 -8.71 -1.84 -20.53
C ASP A 305 -9.99 -1.65 -21.36
N ALA A 306 -10.14 -2.48 -22.38
CA ALA A 306 -11.39 -2.58 -23.13
C ALA A 306 -12.48 -3.27 -22.30
N VAL A 307 -13.71 -2.80 -22.44
CA VAL A 307 -14.89 -3.32 -21.74
C VAL A 307 -16.11 -3.34 -22.66
N LYS A 308 -16.96 -4.36 -22.49
CA LYS A 308 -18.27 -4.43 -23.15
C LYS A 308 -19.40 -4.10 -22.17
N LYS A 309 -20.48 -3.54 -22.68
CA LYS A 309 -21.72 -3.35 -21.94
C LYS A 309 -22.16 -4.66 -21.28
N GLY A 310 -22.40 -4.61 -19.97
CA GLY A 310 -22.75 -5.77 -19.16
C GLY A 310 -21.56 -6.53 -18.56
N GLU A 311 -20.33 -6.30 -19.03
CA GLU A 311 -19.12 -6.84 -18.40
C GLU A 311 -18.85 -6.12 -17.07
N SER A 312 -18.42 -6.85 -16.04
CA SER A 312 -18.18 -6.26 -14.73
C SER A 312 -16.95 -5.35 -14.73
N LEU A 313 -17.12 -4.12 -14.24
CA LEU A 313 -16.04 -3.18 -13.97
C LEU A 313 -15.41 -3.44 -12.60
N VAL A 314 -16.26 -3.75 -11.62
CA VAL A 314 -15.90 -3.91 -10.21
C VAL A 314 -16.81 -4.95 -9.59
N THR A 315 -16.27 -5.82 -8.74
CA THR A 315 -17.05 -6.68 -7.85
C THR A 315 -17.08 -6.05 -6.45
N ILE A 316 -18.27 -5.75 -5.95
CA ILE A 316 -18.49 -5.24 -4.59
C ILE A 316 -18.58 -6.43 -3.63
N HIS A 317 -17.72 -6.42 -2.60
CA HIS A 317 -17.76 -7.37 -1.49
C HIS A 317 -18.46 -6.70 -0.30
N ALA A 318 -19.66 -7.16 0.06
CA ALA A 318 -20.51 -6.51 1.06
C ALA A 318 -21.12 -7.48 2.06
N ASN A 319 -21.35 -7.00 3.29
CA ASN A 319 -22.15 -7.69 4.31
C ASN A 319 -23.56 -7.11 4.50
N ARG A 320 -23.97 -6.21 3.58
CA ARG A 320 -25.33 -5.68 3.46
C ARG A 320 -25.85 -5.86 2.04
N GLU A 321 -27.17 -6.00 1.88
CA GLU A 321 -27.79 -6.20 0.56
C GLU A 321 -27.90 -4.90 -0.25
N ASN A 322 -28.27 -3.79 0.40
CA ASN A 322 -28.36 -2.51 -0.29
C ASN A 322 -26.97 -1.86 -0.38
N VAL A 323 -26.48 -1.73 -1.61
CA VAL A 323 -25.22 -1.07 -1.96
C VAL A 323 -25.42 -0.01 -3.04
N ASP A 324 -26.64 0.54 -3.17
CA ASP A 324 -26.98 1.48 -4.23
C ASP A 324 -26.14 2.77 -4.14
N ASP A 325 -25.86 3.23 -2.92
CA ASP A 325 -24.97 4.36 -2.64
C ASP A 325 -23.55 4.13 -3.16
N VAL A 326 -22.98 2.96 -2.88
CA VAL A 326 -21.66 2.53 -3.34
C VAL A 326 -21.65 2.36 -4.85
N MET A 327 -22.64 1.67 -5.42
CA MET A 327 -22.74 1.44 -6.85
C MET A 327 -22.88 2.75 -7.65
N ASN A 328 -23.67 3.70 -7.15
CA ASN A 328 -23.80 5.02 -7.77
C ASN A 328 -22.47 5.78 -7.73
N CYS A 329 -21.76 5.79 -6.60
CA CYS A 329 -20.44 6.38 -6.50
C CYS A 329 -19.45 5.77 -7.51
N LEU A 330 -19.44 4.43 -7.68
CA LEU A 330 -18.60 3.77 -8.67
C LEU A 330 -18.92 4.21 -10.10
N TYR A 331 -20.21 4.35 -10.46
CA TYR A 331 -20.59 4.83 -11.79
C TYR A 331 -20.25 6.31 -12.04
N GLU A 332 -20.24 7.14 -11.01
CA GLU A 332 -19.86 8.55 -11.12
C GLU A 332 -18.35 8.73 -11.32
N ASN A 333 -17.55 7.76 -10.86
CA ASN A 333 -16.10 7.86 -10.74
C ASN A 333 -15.31 6.90 -11.64
N ILE A 334 -16.00 6.09 -12.46
CA ILE A 334 -15.41 5.27 -13.52
C ILE A 334 -15.96 5.72 -14.87
N ARG A 335 -15.09 6.21 -15.75
CA ARG A 335 -15.48 6.71 -17.07
C ARG A 335 -15.05 5.77 -18.17
N ILE A 336 -15.93 5.57 -19.16
CA ILE A 336 -15.65 4.83 -20.39
C ILE A 336 -15.57 5.84 -21.54
N ALA A 337 -14.61 5.65 -22.43
CA ALA A 337 -14.43 6.47 -23.63
C ALA A 337 -14.09 5.58 -24.83
N ASP A 338 -14.05 6.17 -26.03
CA ASP A 338 -13.67 5.45 -27.26
C ASP A 338 -12.21 4.97 -27.23
N HIS A 339 -11.35 5.70 -26.54
CA HIS A 339 -9.92 5.41 -26.42
C HIS A 339 -9.36 5.96 -25.10
N ALA A 340 -8.44 5.20 -24.50
CA ALA A 340 -7.60 5.63 -23.39
C ALA A 340 -6.31 4.81 -23.38
N GLU A 341 -5.24 5.38 -22.83
CA GLU A 341 -3.97 4.69 -22.60
C GLU A 341 -3.77 4.45 -21.10
N ALA A 342 -3.14 3.32 -20.76
CA ALA A 342 -2.76 3.05 -19.38
C ALA A 342 -1.77 4.13 -18.88
N PRO A 343 -1.96 4.68 -17.67
CA PRO A 343 -1.04 5.67 -17.12
C PRO A 343 0.33 5.06 -16.85
N VAL A 344 1.36 5.92 -16.90
CA VAL A 344 2.71 5.54 -16.52
C VAL A 344 2.76 5.28 -15.02
N LEU A 345 3.13 4.07 -14.59
CA LEU A 345 3.17 3.71 -13.17
C LEU A 345 4.31 4.38 -12.40
N VAL A 346 5.51 4.44 -12.97
CA VAL A 346 6.70 5.03 -12.32
C VAL A 346 7.18 6.22 -13.14
N HIS A 347 6.92 7.43 -12.63
CA HIS A 347 7.26 8.68 -13.31
C HIS A 347 8.74 9.08 -13.15
N GLY A 348 9.42 8.55 -12.13
CA GLY A 348 10.81 8.87 -11.88
C GLY A 348 11.36 8.23 -10.62
N ILE A 349 12.68 8.22 -10.54
CA ILE A 349 13.44 7.74 -9.39
C ILE A 349 14.42 8.85 -9.01
N ILE A 350 14.47 9.19 -7.73
CA ILE A 350 15.36 10.20 -7.17
C ILE A 350 16.33 9.51 -6.23
N THR A 351 17.62 9.63 -6.53
CA THR A 351 18.70 9.05 -5.73
C THR A 351 19.49 10.09 -4.92
N GLU A 352 19.32 11.39 -5.23
CA GLU A 352 20.03 12.52 -4.61
C GLU A 352 19.12 13.71 -4.33
#